data_AF-A0A951HRS3-F1
#
_entry.id   AF-A0A951HRS3-F1
#
_cell.length_a   1.000
_cell.length_b   1.000
_cell.length_c   1.000
_cell.angle_alpha   90.00
_cell.angle_beta   90.00
_cell.angle_gamma   90.00
#
_symmetry.space_group_name_H-M   'P 1'
#
loop_
_entity.id
_entity.type
_entity.pdbx_description
1 polymer ?
#
loop_
_entity_poly.entity_id
_entity_poly.type
_entity_poly.pdbx_seq_one_letter_code
_entity_poly.pdbx_strand_id
1 'polypeptide(L)'
;HIERVPDSADEWLWTVRSPFYDLGGWKDYAAEERRIIADSVRLYPWEHLRAAVRSTLLQFANFTTDITTAPHEMVYTLQAFENYAPQILDRVRAARQQTGEVEVRPLNYLHVPVAVFSLLGLAVIAFAPRRARLQPQAVALAVTILLALLLNAAICGVFSNPVNRYQSRLIWLAPLAVMIAVATRTRENAA
;
A
#
# COMPACT_ATOMS: atom_id res chain seq x y z
N HIS A 1 14.17 26.03 19.34
CA HIS A 1 13.70 24.69 19.70
C HIS A 1 13.42 23.77 18.49
N ILE A 2 13.84 24.10 17.25
CA ILE A 2 13.60 23.26 16.05
C ILE A 2 14.85 22.43 15.72
N GLU A 3 15.31 21.58 16.65
CA GLU A 3 16.47 20.70 16.42
C GLU A 3 16.10 19.22 16.28
N ARG A 4 14.80 18.87 16.27
CA ARG A 4 14.35 17.46 16.26
C ARG A 4 13.10 17.23 15.41
N VAL A 5 13.12 17.64 14.14
CA VAL A 5 12.13 17.11 13.19
C VAL A 5 12.64 15.73 12.75
N PRO A 6 11.89 14.63 13.02
CA PRO A 6 12.28 13.29 12.61
C PRO A 6 12.34 13.15 11.08
N ASP A 7 13.10 12.17 10.60
CA ASP A 7 13.31 11.98 9.15
C ASP A 7 12.11 11.32 8.46
N SER A 8 11.12 10.84 9.22
CA SER A 8 9.92 10.17 8.69
C SER A 8 8.63 10.57 9.39
N ALA A 9 7.53 10.48 8.64
CA ALA A 9 6.19 10.67 9.17
C ALA A 9 5.83 9.61 10.23
N ASP A 10 6.33 8.38 10.09
CA ASP A 10 6.09 7.32 11.07
C ASP A 10 6.79 7.64 12.41
N GLU A 11 8.01 8.18 12.37
CA GLU A 11 8.66 8.65 13.60
C GLU A 11 7.97 9.85 14.22
N TRP A 12 7.50 10.78 13.38
CA TRP A 12 6.72 11.93 13.80
C TRP A 12 5.36 11.55 14.41
N LEU A 13 4.69 10.50 13.97
CA LEU A 13 3.35 10.16 14.47
C LEU A 13 3.38 9.08 15.56
N TRP A 14 4.28 8.11 15.42
CA TRP A 14 4.15 6.82 16.09
C TRP A 14 5.32 6.49 17.04
N THR A 15 6.21 7.43 17.33
CA THR A 15 7.22 7.21 18.38
C THR A 15 6.69 7.58 19.76
N VAL A 16 7.10 6.80 20.77
CA VAL A 16 6.72 7.01 22.18
C VAL A 16 7.08 8.41 22.68
N ARG A 17 8.16 9.01 22.14
CA ARG A 17 8.62 10.37 22.42
C ARG A 17 8.59 11.23 21.17
N SER A 18 7.44 11.27 20.50
CA SER A 18 7.28 12.13 19.34
C SER A 18 7.10 13.60 19.74
N PRO A 19 7.81 14.55 19.08
CA PRO A 19 7.55 15.98 19.22
C PRO A 19 6.10 16.38 18.91
N PHE A 20 5.37 15.57 18.12
CA PHE A 20 3.96 15.80 17.83
C PHE A 20 3.11 15.89 19.10
N TYR A 21 3.37 15.03 20.09
CA TYR A 21 2.63 15.04 21.35
C TYR A 21 3.06 16.18 22.27
N ASP A 22 4.32 16.64 22.19
CA ASP A 22 4.81 17.83 22.90
C ASP A 22 4.12 19.11 22.40
N LEU A 23 3.67 19.13 21.14
CA LEU A 23 2.92 20.22 20.52
C LEU A 23 1.40 20.14 20.77
N GLY A 24 0.94 19.20 21.60
CA GLY A 24 -0.47 19.03 21.95
C GLY A 24 -1.27 18.11 21.01
N GLY A 25 -0.56 17.36 20.16
CA GLY A 25 -1.11 16.25 19.38
C GLY A 25 -2.30 16.62 18.49
N TRP A 26 -3.22 15.66 18.29
CA TRP A 26 -4.31 15.78 17.32
C TRP A 26 -5.32 16.90 17.58
N LYS A 27 -5.38 17.46 18.79
CA LYS A 27 -6.36 18.49 19.15
C LYS A 27 -5.74 19.88 19.11
N ASP A 28 -4.68 20.09 19.87
CA ASP A 28 -4.16 21.44 20.09
C ASP A 28 -3.24 21.88 18.94
N TYR A 29 -2.58 20.94 18.25
CA TYR A 29 -1.70 21.22 17.11
C TYR A 29 -2.43 21.32 15.76
N ALA A 30 -3.70 20.89 15.69
CA ALA A 30 -4.41 20.72 14.42
C ALA A 30 -4.55 22.01 13.58
N ALA A 31 -4.69 23.17 14.22
CA ALA A 31 -4.78 24.45 13.51
C ALA A 31 -3.46 24.84 12.86
N GLU A 32 -2.35 24.64 13.57
CA GLU A 32 -1.01 24.92 13.07
C GLU A 32 -0.59 23.93 11.97
N GLU A 33 -0.87 22.64 12.16
CA GLU A 33 -0.65 21.59 11.15
C GLU A 33 -1.33 21.96 9.82
N ARG A 34 -2.62 22.34 9.85
CA ARG A 34 -3.37 22.73 8.64
C ARG A 34 -2.77 23.95 7.96
N ARG A 35 -2.32 24.94 8.73
CA ARG A 35 -1.64 26.13 8.20
C ARG A 35 -0.34 25.74 7.51
N ILE A 36 0.50 24.94 8.17
CA ILE A 36 1.78 24.45 7.60
C ILE A 36 1.54 23.68 6.30
N ILE A 37 0.57 22.75 6.29
CA ILE A 37 0.23 21.97 5.09
C ILE A 37 -0.21 22.91 3.96
N ALA A 38 -1.17 23.80 4.22
CA ALA A 38 -1.71 24.71 3.21
C ALA A 38 -0.64 25.66 2.64
N ASP A 39 0.20 26.23 3.51
CA ASP A 39 1.28 27.14 3.11
C ASP A 39 2.37 26.38 2.35
N SER A 40 2.73 25.16 2.76
CA SER A 40 3.71 24.35 2.04
C SER A 40 3.26 24.01 0.61
N VAL A 41 1.97 23.69 0.42
CA VAL A 41 1.42 23.39 -0.92
C VAL A 41 1.41 24.62 -1.80
N ARG A 42 1.12 25.80 -1.23
CA ARG A 42 1.13 27.08 -1.95
C ARG A 42 2.54 27.54 -2.32
N LEU A 43 3.50 27.38 -1.41
CA LEU A 43 4.88 27.83 -1.60
C LEU A 43 5.70 26.87 -2.46
N TYR A 44 5.45 25.56 -2.35
CA TYR A 44 6.26 24.52 -3.00
C TYR A 44 5.42 23.53 -3.85
N PRO A 45 4.53 24.01 -4.75
CA PRO A 45 3.60 23.14 -5.48
C PRO A 45 4.31 22.08 -6.33
N TRP A 46 5.49 22.42 -6.87
CA TRP A 46 6.25 21.50 -7.71
C TRP A 46 7.00 20.42 -6.92
N GLU A 47 7.32 20.68 -5.66
CA GLU A 47 7.89 19.66 -4.78
C GLU A 47 6.82 18.68 -4.36
N HIS A 48 5.62 19.17 -4.02
CA HIS A 48 4.45 18.33 -3.75
C HIS A 48 4.07 17.46 -4.94
N LEU A 49 4.06 18.01 -6.17
CA LEU A 49 3.78 17.18 -7.35
C LEU A 49 4.85 16.12 -7.58
N ARG A 50 6.14 16.48 -7.47
CA ARG A 50 7.26 15.53 -7.62
C ARG A 50 7.17 14.42 -6.56
N ALA A 51 6.89 14.78 -5.31
CA ALA A 51 6.68 13.84 -4.23
C ALA A 51 5.48 12.93 -4.53
N ALA A 52 4.35 13.49 -4.97
CA ALA A 52 3.16 12.72 -5.30
C ALA A 52 3.40 11.69 -6.41
N VAL A 53 4.08 12.08 -7.50
CA VAL A 53 4.44 11.17 -8.59
C VAL A 53 5.40 10.09 -8.11
N ARG A 54 6.46 10.48 -7.37
CA ARG A 54 7.43 9.53 -6.81
C ARG A 54 6.75 8.51 -5.89
N SER A 55 5.92 8.97 -4.97
CA SER A 55 5.22 8.08 -4.04
C SER A 55 4.21 7.19 -4.73
N THR A 56 3.54 7.67 -5.78
CA THR A 56 2.65 6.84 -6.62
C THR A 56 3.43 5.72 -7.29
N LEU A 57 4.57 6.02 -7.90
CA LEU A 57 5.41 5.02 -8.58
C LEU A 57 5.98 3.99 -7.60
N LEU A 58 6.49 4.46 -6.45
CA LEU A 58 6.97 3.59 -5.37
C LEU A 58 5.86 2.69 -4.83
N GLN A 59 4.68 3.24 -4.54
CA GLN A 59 3.56 2.45 -4.06
C GLN A 59 3.04 1.46 -5.10
N PHE A 60 3.07 1.82 -6.39
CA PHE A 60 2.66 0.92 -7.47
C PHE A 60 3.62 -0.28 -7.60
N ALA A 61 4.91 -0.09 -7.32
CA ALA A 61 5.91 -1.16 -7.31
C ALA A 61 5.97 -1.95 -5.98
N ASN A 62 5.48 -1.37 -4.88
CA ASN A 62 5.44 -1.99 -3.56
C ASN A 62 4.19 -2.87 -3.38
N PHE A 63 4.28 -4.12 -3.81
CA PHE A 63 3.25 -5.13 -3.63
C PHE A 63 3.78 -6.44 -3.07
N THR A 64 4.94 -6.46 -2.41
CA THR A 64 5.43 -7.69 -1.77
C THR A 64 4.51 -8.10 -0.61
N THR A 65 4.44 -9.39 -0.31
CA THR A 65 3.82 -9.86 0.93
C THR A 65 4.78 -9.58 2.07
N ASP A 66 4.33 -8.72 2.98
CA ASP A 66 5.00 -8.38 4.22
C ASP A 66 4.07 -8.56 5.42
N ILE A 67 4.68 -8.63 6.61
CA ILE A 67 3.97 -8.60 7.88
C ILE A 67 4.80 -7.80 8.86
N THR A 68 4.16 -6.87 9.58
CA THR A 68 4.76 -6.22 10.73
C THR A 68 4.68 -7.19 11.90
N THR A 69 5.83 -7.57 12.45
CA THR A 69 5.95 -8.49 13.60
C THR A 69 6.89 -7.95 14.67
N ALA A 70 7.63 -6.88 14.37
CA ALA A 70 8.60 -6.32 15.28
C ALA A 70 7.89 -5.65 16.48
N PRO A 71 8.24 -5.99 17.73
CA PRO A 71 7.57 -5.43 18.91
C PRO A 71 7.60 -3.90 18.98
N HIS A 72 8.67 -3.27 18.48
CA HIS A 72 8.81 -1.81 18.45
C HIS A 72 7.87 -1.13 17.43
N GLU A 73 7.42 -1.84 16.39
CA GLU A 73 6.39 -1.37 15.45
C GLU A 73 4.97 -1.60 15.99
N MET A 74 4.82 -2.41 17.05
CA MET A 74 3.54 -2.78 17.66
C MET A 74 3.27 -2.08 19.00
N VAL A 75 4.05 -1.07 19.37
CA VAL A 75 4.00 -0.45 20.71
C VAL A 75 2.59 0.01 21.08
N TYR A 76 1.88 0.71 20.20
CA TYR A 76 0.51 1.14 20.49
C TYR A 76 -0.49 -0.01 20.55
N THR A 77 -0.28 -1.06 19.75
CA THR A 77 -1.12 -2.26 19.80
C THR A 77 -0.94 -2.98 21.13
N LEU A 78 0.31 -3.15 21.58
CA LEU A 78 0.62 -3.74 22.89
C LEU A 78 0.09 -2.87 24.03
N GLN A 79 0.23 -1.54 23.93
CA GLN A 79 -0.32 -0.60 24.91
C GLN A 79 -1.86 -0.65 24.95
N ALA A 80 -2.53 -0.84 23.82
CA ALA A 80 -3.97 -1.03 23.78
C ALA A 80 -4.38 -2.32 24.50
N PHE A 81 -3.65 -3.43 24.29
CA PHE A 81 -3.88 -4.66 25.05
C PHE A 81 -3.63 -4.46 26.55
N GLU A 82 -2.56 -3.76 26.94
CA GLU A 82 -2.29 -3.42 28.34
C GLU A 82 -3.44 -2.63 28.98
N ASN A 83 -3.98 -1.65 28.26
CA ASN A 83 -5.03 -0.77 28.78
C ASN A 83 -6.42 -1.42 28.81
N TYR A 84 -6.74 -2.28 27.85
CA TYR A 84 -8.12 -2.75 27.62
C TYR A 84 -8.33 -4.27 27.75
N ALA A 85 -7.27 -5.06 27.64
CA ALA A 85 -7.36 -6.52 27.74
C ALA A 85 -6.06 -7.15 28.30
N PRO A 86 -5.62 -6.74 29.51
CA PRO A 86 -4.34 -7.20 30.07
C PRO A 86 -4.28 -8.71 30.27
N GLN A 87 -5.42 -9.39 30.44
CA GLN A 87 -5.51 -10.83 30.63
C GLN A 87 -5.06 -11.67 29.41
N ILE A 88 -4.97 -11.08 28.22
CA ILE A 88 -4.47 -11.77 27.02
C ILE A 88 -3.05 -11.33 26.64
N LEU A 89 -2.46 -10.35 27.33
CA LEU A 89 -1.20 -9.75 26.96
C LEU A 89 -0.05 -10.75 26.92
N ASP A 90 0.04 -11.64 27.91
CA ASP A 90 1.08 -12.68 27.95
C ASP A 90 0.92 -13.67 26.79
N ARG A 91 -0.31 -13.98 26.40
CA ARG A 91 -0.58 -14.84 25.22
C ARG A 91 -0.21 -14.13 23.92
N VAL A 92 -0.46 -12.83 23.82
CA VAL A 92 -0.07 -12.02 22.66
C VAL A 92 1.45 -11.97 22.55
N ARG A 93 2.16 -11.66 23.65
CA ARG A 93 3.63 -11.60 23.68
C ARG A 93 4.30 -12.95 23.39
N ALA A 94 3.67 -14.05 23.82
CA ALA A 94 4.14 -15.41 23.54
C ALA A 94 3.74 -15.93 22.15
N ALA A 95 2.93 -15.20 21.38
CA ALA A 95 2.50 -15.64 20.06
C ALA A 95 3.68 -15.68 19.07
N ARG A 96 3.67 -16.65 18.15
CA ARG A 96 4.72 -16.81 17.13
C ARG A 96 4.92 -15.55 16.27
N GLN A 97 3.85 -14.78 16.07
CA GLN A 97 3.93 -13.49 15.38
C GLN A 97 4.80 -12.46 16.13
N GLN A 98 4.91 -12.54 17.46
CA GLN A 98 5.69 -11.60 18.28
C GLN A 98 7.12 -12.10 18.56
N THR A 99 7.40 -13.40 18.36
CA THR A 99 8.74 -13.98 18.57
C THR A 99 9.62 -13.94 17.32
N GLY A 100 9.14 -13.37 16.21
CA GLY A 100 9.91 -13.23 14.96
C GLY A 100 9.99 -14.50 14.12
N GLU A 101 9.24 -15.55 14.48
CA GLU A 101 9.31 -16.87 13.83
C GLU A 101 8.44 -17.00 12.56
N VAL A 102 7.70 -15.96 12.19
CA VAL A 102 6.81 -15.99 11.03
C VAL A 102 7.50 -15.36 9.83
N GLU A 103 8.14 -16.19 9.02
CA GLU A 103 8.76 -15.75 7.77
C GLU A 103 7.75 -15.85 6.61
N VAL A 104 7.31 -14.68 6.11
CA VAL A 104 6.41 -14.60 4.94
C VAL A 104 7.14 -14.38 3.62
N ARG A 105 8.45 -14.12 3.67
CA ARG A 105 9.28 -13.84 2.49
C ARG A 105 9.20 -14.94 1.42
N PRO A 106 9.16 -16.25 1.75
CA PRO A 106 9.02 -17.30 0.73
C PRO A 106 7.76 -17.18 -0.13
N LEU A 107 6.67 -16.57 0.37
CA LEU A 107 5.45 -16.36 -0.42
C LEU A 107 5.72 -15.44 -1.63
N ASN A 108 6.70 -14.55 -1.53
CA ASN A 108 7.06 -13.64 -2.61
C ASN A 108 7.69 -14.34 -3.81
N TYR A 109 8.22 -15.56 -3.66
CA TYR A 109 8.70 -16.35 -4.80
C TYR A 109 7.59 -16.73 -5.78
N LEU A 110 6.34 -16.81 -5.30
CA LEU A 110 5.17 -17.01 -6.15
C LEU A 110 4.44 -15.69 -6.42
N HIS A 111 4.16 -14.93 -5.35
CA HIS A 111 3.31 -13.75 -5.43
C HIS A 111 3.87 -12.67 -6.36
N VAL A 112 5.16 -12.33 -6.25
CA VAL A 112 5.77 -11.24 -7.04
C VAL A 112 5.83 -11.60 -8.53
N PRO A 113 6.33 -12.78 -8.95
CA PRO A 113 6.32 -13.15 -10.36
C PRO A 113 4.89 -13.23 -10.95
N VAL A 114 3.94 -13.83 -10.23
CA VAL A 114 2.54 -13.91 -10.69
C VAL A 114 1.95 -12.52 -10.88
N ALA A 115 2.18 -11.60 -9.94
CA ALA A 115 1.75 -10.21 -10.06
C ALA A 115 2.37 -9.52 -11.28
N VAL A 116 3.68 -9.63 -11.48
CA VAL A 116 4.39 -9.01 -12.62
C VAL A 116 3.88 -9.54 -13.95
N PHE A 117 3.81 -10.86 -14.13
CA PHE A 117 3.32 -11.45 -15.37
C PHE A 117 1.84 -11.11 -15.62
N SER A 118 1.03 -11.04 -14.56
CA SER A 118 -0.37 -10.66 -14.69
C SER A 118 -0.54 -9.18 -15.05
N LEU A 119 0.28 -8.28 -14.51
CA LEU A 119 0.30 -6.87 -14.90
C LEU A 119 0.68 -6.69 -16.36
N LEU A 120 1.71 -7.42 -16.84
CA LEU A 120 2.07 -7.45 -18.25
C LEU A 120 0.91 -7.99 -19.10
N GLY A 121 0.26 -9.06 -18.64
CA GLY A 121 -0.94 -9.62 -19.28
C GLY A 121 -2.07 -8.61 -19.39
N LEU A 122 -2.37 -7.88 -18.31
CA LEU A 122 -3.37 -6.81 -18.30
C LEU A 122 -3.02 -5.70 -19.29
N ALA A 123 -1.76 -5.27 -19.35
CA ALA A 123 -1.31 -4.26 -20.30
C ALA A 123 -1.51 -4.75 -21.75
N VAL A 124 -1.17 -6.00 -22.06
CA VAL A 124 -1.40 -6.58 -23.38
C VAL A 124 -2.90 -6.64 -23.71
N ILE A 125 -3.75 -7.05 -22.75
CA ILE A 125 -5.21 -7.10 -22.94
C ILE A 125 -5.77 -5.70 -23.22
N ALA A 126 -5.33 -4.68 -22.46
CA ALA A 126 -5.81 -3.31 -22.58
C ALA A 126 -5.34 -2.62 -23.88
N PHE A 127 -4.07 -2.81 -24.27
CA PHE A 127 -3.46 -2.05 -25.37
C PHE A 127 -3.33 -2.82 -26.70
N ALA A 128 -3.49 -4.15 -26.70
CA ALA A 128 -3.43 -4.98 -27.91
C ALA A 128 -4.66 -5.90 -28.10
N PRO A 129 -5.90 -5.43 -27.89
CA PRO A 129 -7.10 -6.30 -27.83
C PRO A 129 -7.37 -7.03 -29.16
N ARG A 130 -7.09 -6.39 -30.30
CA ARG A 130 -7.28 -6.98 -31.64
C ARG A 130 -6.33 -8.15 -31.91
N ARG A 131 -5.08 -8.08 -31.42
CA ARG A 131 -4.11 -9.19 -31.56
C ARG A 131 -4.48 -10.38 -30.69
N ALA A 132 -5.17 -10.13 -29.58
CA ALA A 132 -5.52 -11.15 -28.60
C ALA A 132 -6.94 -11.74 -28.77
N ARG A 133 -7.72 -11.29 -29.78
CA ARG A 133 -9.09 -11.77 -30.07
C ARG A 133 -10.00 -11.80 -28.83
N LEU A 134 -9.91 -10.75 -28.02
CA LEU A 134 -10.58 -10.67 -26.72
C LEU A 134 -11.97 -10.06 -26.84
N GLN A 135 -12.87 -10.50 -25.97
CA GLN A 135 -14.18 -9.89 -25.84
C GLN A 135 -14.05 -8.47 -25.27
N PRO A 136 -14.89 -7.50 -25.71
CA PRO A 136 -14.87 -6.13 -25.19
C PRO A 136 -14.98 -6.06 -23.66
N GLN A 137 -15.74 -6.96 -23.04
CA GLN A 137 -15.93 -7.05 -21.59
C GLN A 137 -14.62 -7.40 -20.86
N ALA A 138 -13.79 -8.28 -21.43
CA ALA A 138 -12.50 -8.63 -20.85
C ALA A 138 -11.51 -7.46 -20.90
N VAL A 139 -11.54 -6.68 -21.99
CA VAL A 139 -10.75 -5.46 -22.15
C VAL A 139 -11.20 -4.40 -21.16
N ALA A 140 -12.52 -4.18 -21.02
CA ALA A 140 -13.08 -3.23 -20.06
C ALA A 140 -12.70 -3.60 -18.61
N LEU A 141 -12.77 -4.89 -18.26
CA LEU A 141 -12.34 -5.38 -16.94
C LEU A 141 -10.85 -5.11 -16.70
N ALA A 142 -10.00 -5.40 -17.69
CA ALA A 142 -8.56 -5.16 -17.57
C ALA A 142 -8.22 -3.67 -17.39
N VAL A 143 -8.83 -2.78 -18.18
CA VAL A 143 -8.67 -1.34 -18.04
C VAL A 143 -9.16 -0.86 -16.68
N THR A 144 -10.31 -1.35 -16.21
CA THR A 144 -10.86 -1.02 -14.89
C THR A 144 -9.90 -1.41 -13.77
N ILE A 145 -9.32 -2.61 -13.84
CA ILE A 145 -8.37 -3.08 -12.83
C ILE A 145 -7.06 -2.29 -12.89
N LEU A 146 -6.53 -1.99 -14.07
CA LEU A 146 -5.35 -1.14 -14.21
C LEU A 146 -5.58 0.25 -13.59
N LEU A 147 -6.74 0.86 -13.85
CA LEU A 147 -7.11 2.13 -13.25
C LEU A 147 -7.26 2.02 -11.73
N ALA A 148 -7.88 0.95 -11.22
CA ALA A 148 -8.02 0.72 -9.79
C ALA A 148 -6.65 0.57 -9.10
N LEU A 149 -5.72 -0.16 -9.72
CA LEU A 149 -4.36 -0.32 -9.19
C LEU A 149 -3.58 1.01 -9.21
N LEU A 150 -3.67 1.77 -10.30
CA LEU A 150 -3.03 3.09 -10.40
C LEU A 150 -3.61 4.07 -9.37
N LEU A 151 -4.93 4.11 -9.22
CA LEU A 151 -5.61 5.00 -8.29
C LEU A 151 -5.32 4.61 -6.83
N ASN A 152 -5.29 3.32 -6.51
CA ASN A 152 -4.90 2.85 -5.18
C ASN A 152 -3.46 3.26 -4.86
N ALA A 153 -2.54 3.11 -5.82
CA ALA A 153 -1.16 3.53 -5.64
C ALA A 153 -1.02 5.05 -5.46
N ALA A 154 -1.80 5.85 -6.20
CA ALA A 154 -1.81 7.29 -6.07
C ALA A 154 -2.37 7.74 -4.71
N ILE A 155 -3.53 7.23 -4.32
CA ILE A 155 -4.17 7.62 -3.04
C ILE A 155 -3.29 7.20 -1.86
N CYS A 156 -2.87 5.92 -1.81
CA CYS A 156 -2.07 5.42 -0.70
C CYS A 156 -0.65 6.00 -0.69
N GLY A 157 -0.02 6.18 -1.85
CA GLY A 157 1.31 6.76 -1.93
C GLY A 157 1.35 8.24 -1.55
N VAL A 158 0.34 9.02 -1.96
CA VAL A 158 0.31 10.48 -1.71
C VAL A 158 -0.12 10.84 -0.30
N PHE A 159 -1.14 10.17 0.25
CA PHE A 159 -1.77 10.58 1.51
C PHE A 159 -1.37 9.73 2.72
N SER A 160 -0.61 8.67 2.51
CA SER A 160 -0.07 7.81 3.57
C SER A 160 1.43 7.66 3.34
N ASN A 161 1.97 6.46 3.55
CA ASN A 161 3.35 6.12 3.26
C ASN A 161 3.37 4.92 2.28
N PRO A 162 4.28 4.86 1.29
CA PRO A 162 4.39 3.70 0.41
C PRO A 162 4.73 2.42 1.18
N VAL A 163 3.78 1.51 1.32
CA VAL A 163 3.93 0.24 2.06
C VAL A 163 3.30 -0.92 1.30
N ASN A 164 3.86 -2.13 1.42
CA ASN A 164 3.49 -3.21 0.51
C ASN A 164 2.02 -3.66 0.67
N ARG A 165 1.51 -3.65 1.90
CA ARG A 165 0.15 -4.08 2.24
C ARG A 165 -0.97 -3.41 1.41
N TYR A 166 -0.79 -2.18 0.95
CA TYR A 166 -1.84 -1.49 0.19
C TYR A 166 -2.03 -2.13 -1.19
N GLN A 167 -0.93 -2.34 -1.91
CA GLN A 167 -0.98 -2.85 -3.27
C GLN A 167 -1.04 -4.38 -3.32
N SER A 168 -0.39 -5.07 -2.38
CA SER A 168 -0.43 -6.53 -2.25
C SER A 168 -1.86 -7.10 -2.07
N ARG A 169 -2.81 -6.32 -1.56
CA ARG A 169 -4.22 -6.74 -1.41
C ARG A 169 -5.01 -6.70 -2.71
N LEU A 170 -4.76 -5.69 -3.54
CA LEU A 170 -5.49 -5.48 -4.80
C LEU A 170 -4.87 -6.22 -5.98
N ILE A 171 -3.56 -6.47 -5.95
CA ILE A 171 -2.81 -6.99 -7.12
C ILE A 171 -3.33 -8.35 -7.61
N TRP A 172 -4.00 -9.13 -6.77
CA TRP A 172 -4.65 -10.41 -7.11
C TRP A 172 -5.81 -10.28 -8.11
N LEU A 173 -6.35 -9.08 -8.31
CA LEU A 173 -7.32 -8.82 -9.38
C LEU A 173 -6.68 -9.00 -10.77
N ALA A 174 -5.38 -8.75 -10.90
CA ALA A 174 -4.68 -8.90 -12.16
C ALA A 174 -4.65 -10.34 -12.68
N PRO A 175 -4.17 -11.35 -11.93
CA PRO A 175 -4.21 -12.74 -12.39
C PRO A 175 -5.64 -13.20 -12.64
N LEU A 176 -6.61 -12.80 -11.80
CA LEU A 176 -8.02 -13.15 -12.00
C LEU A 176 -8.55 -12.66 -13.35
N ALA A 177 -8.31 -11.40 -13.69
CA ALA A 177 -8.77 -10.85 -14.96
C ALA A 177 -8.04 -11.42 -16.16
N VAL A 178 -6.75 -11.73 -16.04
CA VAL A 178 -5.99 -12.45 -17.09
C VAL A 178 -6.59 -13.84 -17.31
N MET A 179 -6.91 -14.58 -16.25
CA MET A 179 -7.54 -15.90 -16.36
C MET A 179 -8.92 -15.82 -17.03
N ILE A 180 -9.76 -14.85 -16.64
CA ILE A 180 -11.07 -14.62 -17.28
C ILE A 180 -10.91 -14.28 -18.75
N ALA A 181 -9.97 -13.39 -19.09
CA ALA A 181 -9.72 -12.99 -20.47
C ALA A 181 -9.26 -14.17 -21.32
N VAL A 182 -8.40 -15.05 -20.79
CA VAL A 182 -7.95 -16.28 -21.46
C VAL A 182 -9.09 -17.29 -21.62
N ALA A 183 -9.90 -17.49 -20.58
CA ALA A 183 -11.03 -18.44 -20.60
C ALA A 183 -12.15 -18.01 -21.56
N THR A 184 -12.35 -16.71 -21.74
CA THR A 184 -13.40 -16.13 -22.59
C THR A 184 -12.90 -15.73 -23.98
N ARG A 185 -11.66 -16.08 -24.35
CA ARG A 185 -11.13 -15.85 -25.70
C ARG A 185 -12.11 -16.39 -26.73
N THR A 186 -12.40 -15.59 -27.75
CA THR A 186 -13.23 -16.05 -28.86
C THR A 186 -12.52 -17.24 -29.54
N ARG A 187 -13.09 -18.43 -29.37
CA ARG A 187 -12.73 -19.59 -30.20
C ARG A 187 -13.36 -19.35 -31.55
N GLU A 188 -12.55 -19.11 -32.58
CA GLU A 188 -13.04 -19.35 -33.94
C GLU A 188 -13.47 -20.82 -33.98
N ASN A 189 -14.72 -21.07 -34.36
CA ASN A 189 -15.13 -22.38 -34.80
C ASN A 189 -14.10 -22.82 -35.84
N ALA A 190 -13.39 -23.91 -35.55
CA ALA A 190 -12.69 -24.66 -36.58
C ALA A 190 -13.78 -25.13 -37.55
N ALA A 191 -13.94 -24.38 -38.64
CA ALA A 191 -14.71 -24.76 -39.82
C ALA A 191 -13.71 -25.04 -40.94
#